data_AF-A0A7C5KQY9-F1
#
_entry.id   AF-A0A7C5KQY9-F1
#
_cell.length_a   1.000
_cell.length_b   1.000
_cell.length_c   1.000
_cell.angle_alpha   90.00
_cell.angle_beta   90.00
_cell.angle_gamma   90.00
#
_symmetry.space_group_name_H-M   'P 1'
#
loop_
_entity.id
_entity.type
_entity.pdbx_description
1 polymer ?
#
loop_
_entity_poly.entity_id
_entity_poly.type
_entity_poly.pdbx_seq_one_letter_code
_entity_poly.pdbx_strand_id
1 'polypeptide(L)'
;MGLAIALQSWQHSRLSLARALPWLAIFGFTHGLHEWGDVFIPIQTAYLPNSAINILIVVQLLLLAISFVGLFQYGIESLRPLPGRWRLLRYLPLAIFSAWILYLFLPDFTLEANISNWARTGDIYARYSMGLPGGLLAAYGLQRTIKNDLTP
;
A
#
# COMPACT_ATOMS: atom_id res chain seq x y z
N MET A 1 11.13 10.36 -16.01
CA MET A 1 12.32 9.77 -15.38
C MET A 1 12.03 8.47 -14.63
N GLY A 2 11.07 8.41 -13.70
CA GLY A 2 10.73 7.15 -12.99
C GLY A 2 10.26 6.00 -13.87
N LEU A 3 9.50 6.29 -14.94
CA LEU A 3 9.00 5.29 -15.88
C LEU A 3 10.11 4.65 -16.74
N ALA A 4 11.16 5.42 -17.07
CA ALA A 4 12.30 4.94 -17.85
C ALA A 4 13.22 4.04 -17.01
N ILE A 5 13.41 4.37 -15.73
CA ILE A 5 14.16 3.54 -14.77
C ILE A 5 13.41 2.24 -14.46
N ALA A 6 12.07 2.31 -14.34
CA ALA A 6 11.22 1.14 -14.17
C ALA A 6 11.32 0.19 -15.38
N LEU A 7 11.40 0.69 -16.61
CA LEU A 7 11.51 -0.15 -17.81
C LEU A 7 12.90 -0.79 -17.98
N GLN A 8 13.96 -0.15 -17.49
CA GLN A 8 15.32 -0.66 -17.64
C GLN A 8 15.65 -1.81 -16.66
N SER A 9 14.97 -1.88 -15.50
CA SER A 9 15.19 -2.95 -14.52
C SER A 9 14.54 -4.29 -14.88
N TRP A 10 13.65 -4.33 -15.89
CA TRP A 10 12.89 -5.52 -16.24
C TRP A 10 13.69 -6.55 -17.05
N GLN A 11 14.76 -6.14 -17.74
CA GLN A 11 15.47 -7.02 -18.68
C GLN A 11 16.35 -8.09 -18.01
N HIS A 12 16.60 -8.02 -16.70
CA HIS A 12 17.60 -8.88 -16.04
C HIS A 12 17.08 -9.73 -14.88
N SER A 13 15.80 -9.63 -14.49
CA SER A 13 15.36 -10.26 -13.25
C SER A 13 14.83 -11.68 -13.44
N ARG A 14 15.67 -12.64 -13.05
CA ARG A 14 15.45 -14.09 -13.11
C ARG A 14 14.30 -14.53 -12.19
N LEU A 15 13.33 -15.25 -12.79
CA LEU A 15 12.27 -16.17 -12.30
C LEU A 15 11.66 -16.07 -10.88
N SER A 16 12.39 -15.72 -9.83
CA SER A 16 11.87 -15.57 -8.45
C SER A 16 11.25 -14.18 -8.22
N LEU A 17 11.91 -13.11 -8.70
CA LEU A 17 11.43 -11.73 -8.56
C LEU A 17 10.16 -11.47 -9.37
N ALA A 18 10.05 -12.07 -10.56
CA ALA A 18 8.91 -11.93 -11.47
C ALA A 18 7.56 -12.30 -10.82
N ARG A 19 7.56 -13.19 -9.82
CA ARG A 19 6.34 -13.62 -9.12
C ARG A 19 5.86 -12.61 -8.08
N ALA A 20 6.76 -11.86 -7.47
CA ALA A 20 6.44 -10.83 -6.47
C ALA A 20 6.23 -9.44 -7.10
N LEU A 21 6.79 -9.18 -8.28
CA LEU A 21 6.68 -7.91 -9.01
C LEU A 21 5.25 -7.35 -9.15
N PRO A 22 4.20 -8.16 -9.42
CA PRO A 22 2.84 -7.65 -9.55
C PRO A 22 2.36 -6.89 -8.30
N TRP A 23 2.73 -7.35 -7.09
CA TRP A 23 2.38 -6.67 -5.84
C TRP A 23 3.08 -5.31 -5.70
N LEU A 24 4.34 -5.23 -6.13
CA LEU A 24 5.09 -3.99 -6.14
C LEU A 24 4.55 -3.00 -7.18
N ALA A 25 4.07 -3.50 -8.33
CA ALA A 25 3.41 -2.69 -9.35
C ALA A 25 2.08 -2.12 -8.84
N ILE A 26 1.26 -2.94 -8.16
CA ILE A 26 0.04 -2.47 -7.50
C ILE A 26 0.37 -1.35 -6.52
N PHE A 27 1.37 -1.54 -5.65
CA PHE A 27 1.84 -0.51 -4.73
C PHE A 27 2.21 0.78 -5.47
N GLY A 28 3.12 0.71 -6.44
CA GLY A 28 3.60 1.91 -7.14
C GLY A 28 2.50 2.66 -7.87
N PHE A 29 1.59 1.96 -8.54
CA PHE A 29 0.48 2.58 -9.28
C PHE A 29 -0.55 3.22 -8.34
N THR A 30 -1.00 2.49 -7.32
CA THR A 30 -2.00 2.99 -6.36
C THR A 30 -1.44 4.12 -5.49
N HIS A 31 -0.18 4.01 -5.07
CA HIS A 31 0.50 5.06 -4.32
C HIS A 31 0.70 6.31 -5.18
N GLY A 32 1.12 6.17 -6.43
CA GLY A 32 1.22 7.30 -7.35
C GLY A 32 -0.12 8.02 -7.57
N LEU A 33 -1.23 7.26 -7.65
CA LEU A 33 -2.57 7.83 -7.76
C LEU A 33 -3.02 8.52 -6.46
N HIS A 34 -2.65 7.97 -5.29
CA HIS A 34 -2.86 8.62 -4.00
C HIS A 34 -2.18 9.99 -3.93
N GLU A 35 -0.89 10.07 -4.26
CA GLU A 35 -0.11 11.31 -4.24
C GLU A 35 -0.64 12.33 -5.25
N TRP A 36 -1.13 11.88 -6.41
CA TRP A 36 -1.79 12.76 -7.37
C TRP A 36 -3.06 13.41 -6.81
N GLY A 37 -3.75 12.71 -5.89
CA GLY A 37 -4.92 13.23 -5.18
C GLY A 37 -4.64 14.51 -4.40
N ASP A 38 -3.43 14.67 -3.85
CA ASP A 38 -3.05 15.86 -3.06
C ASP A 38 -3.01 17.14 -3.90
N VAL A 39 -2.80 17.00 -5.21
CA VAL A 39 -2.86 18.12 -6.16
C VAL A 39 -4.25 18.21 -6.81
N PHE A 40 -4.84 17.06 -7.17
CA PHE A 40 -6.11 17.03 -7.90
C PHE A 40 -7.29 17.49 -7.05
N ILE A 41 -7.43 17.01 -5.81
CA ILE A 41 -8.61 17.27 -4.97
C ILE A 41 -8.77 18.76 -4.63
N PRO A 42 -7.71 19.49 -4.21
CA PRO A 42 -7.82 20.93 -3.95
C PRO A 42 -8.23 21.75 -5.17
N ILE A 43 -7.84 21.34 -6.38
CA ILE A 43 -8.27 22.02 -7.61
C ILE A 43 -9.78 21.81 -7.81
N GLN A 44 -10.29 20.61 -7.52
CA GLN A 44 -11.70 20.29 -7.69
C GLN A 44 -12.63 20.99 -6.68
N THR A 45 -12.14 21.50 -5.54
CA THR A 45 -12.99 22.19 -4.57
C THR A 45 -13.62 23.47 -5.12
N ALA A 46 -13.06 24.04 -6.20
CA ALA A 46 -13.63 25.19 -6.89
C ALA A 46 -14.78 24.83 -7.86
N TYR A 47 -14.90 23.55 -8.23
CA TYR A 47 -15.79 23.11 -9.32
C TYR A 47 -16.81 22.05 -8.89
N LEU A 48 -16.53 21.28 -7.84
CA LEU A 48 -17.37 20.17 -7.38
C LEU A 48 -18.07 20.47 -6.05
N PRO A 49 -19.25 19.87 -5.81
CA PRO A 49 -19.92 19.98 -4.52
C PRO A 49 -19.14 19.24 -3.42
N ASN A 50 -19.32 19.68 -2.18
CA ASN A 50 -18.63 19.11 -1.00
C ASN A 50 -18.83 17.59 -0.86
N SER A 51 -19.99 17.06 -1.24
CA SER A 51 -20.25 15.61 -1.22
C SER A 51 -19.32 14.83 -2.16
N ALA A 52 -19.05 15.36 -3.35
CA ALA A 52 -18.13 14.76 -4.31
C ALA A 52 -16.67 14.86 -3.80
N ILE A 53 -16.29 15.98 -3.19
CA ILE A 53 -14.96 16.14 -2.57
C ILE A 53 -14.76 15.13 -1.44
N ASN A 54 -15.76 14.92 -0.58
CA ASN A 54 -15.68 13.93 0.49
C ASN A 54 -15.47 12.51 -0.06
N ILE A 55 -16.16 12.16 -1.15
CA ILE A 55 -15.96 10.87 -1.83
C ILE A 55 -14.53 10.76 -2.36
N LEU A 56 -13.99 11.82 -2.98
CA LEU A 56 -12.61 11.82 -3.48
C LEU A 56 -11.59 11.63 -2.34
N ILE A 57 -11.79 12.27 -1.19
CA ILE A 57 -10.95 12.09 0.01
C ILE A 57 -11.00 10.64 0.50
N VAL A 58 -12.20 10.04 0.56
CA VAL A 58 -12.36 8.63 0.95
C VAL A 58 -11.65 7.71 -0.04
N VAL A 59 -11.81 7.95 -1.35
CA VAL A 59 -11.14 7.18 -2.41
C VAL A 59 -9.62 7.32 -2.30
N GLN A 60 -9.11 8.53 -2.08
CA GLN A 60 -7.69 8.78 -1.88
C GLN A 60 -7.16 7.97 -0.68
N LEU A 61 -7.85 8.04 0.46
CA LEU A 61 -7.46 7.27 1.65
C LEU A 61 -7.48 5.75 1.41
N LEU A 62 -8.47 5.24 0.67
CA LEU A 62 -8.51 3.82 0.30
C LEU A 62 -7.36 3.44 -0.64
N LEU A 63 -6.99 4.30 -1.59
CA LEU A 63 -5.81 4.10 -2.45
C LEU A 63 -4.52 3.99 -1.63
N LEU A 64 -4.35 4.85 -0.61
CA LEU A 64 -3.22 4.76 0.32
C LEU A 64 -3.17 3.39 1.00
N ALA A 65 -4.28 2.96 1.60
CA ALA A 65 -4.34 1.70 2.32
C ALA A 65 -4.09 0.50 1.40
N ILE A 66 -4.71 0.48 0.21
CA ILE A 66 -4.48 -0.55 -0.82
C ILE A 66 -3.01 -0.58 -1.24
N SER A 67 -2.36 0.58 -1.36
CA SER A 67 -0.95 0.65 -1.70
C SER A 67 -0.09 -0.05 -0.65
N PHE A 68 -0.30 0.25 0.64
CA PHE A 68 0.46 -0.39 1.71
C PHE A 68 0.17 -1.88 1.85
N VAL A 69 -1.05 -2.33 1.56
CA VAL A 69 -1.35 -3.77 1.45
C VAL A 69 -0.51 -4.41 0.35
N GLY A 70 -0.41 -3.78 -0.83
CA GLY A 70 0.45 -4.25 -1.92
C GLY A 70 1.92 -4.35 -1.51
N LEU A 71 2.44 -3.32 -0.84
CA LEU A 71 3.83 -3.29 -0.34
C LEU A 71 4.09 -4.39 0.70
N PHE A 72 3.16 -4.57 1.64
CA PHE A 72 3.27 -5.60 2.67
C PHE A 72 3.18 -6.99 2.06
N GLN A 73 2.24 -7.22 1.15
CA GLN A 73 2.11 -8.49 0.44
C GLN A 73 3.36 -8.84 -0.36
N TYR A 74 3.99 -7.86 -1.02
CA TYR A 74 5.29 -8.01 -1.65
C TYR A 74 6.36 -8.46 -0.66
N GLY A 75 6.45 -7.79 0.51
CA GLY A 75 7.37 -8.17 1.59
C GLY A 75 7.20 -9.61 2.03
N ILE A 76 5.97 -10.11 2.20
CA ILE A 76 5.72 -11.51 2.56
C ILE A 76 6.07 -12.47 1.42
N GLU A 77 5.72 -12.12 0.17
CA GLU A 77 5.95 -12.98 -0.99
C GLU A 77 7.45 -13.15 -1.29
N SER A 78 8.25 -12.10 -1.08
CA SER A 78 9.70 -12.14 -1.24
C SER A 78 10.42 -13.07 -0.24
N LEU A 79 9.76 -13.43 0.88
CA LEU A 79 10.31 -14.32 1.90
C LEU A 79 10.07 -15.81 1.64
N ARG A 80 9.38 -16.16 0.54
CA ARG A 80 9.12 -17.55 0.19
C ARG A 80 10.42 -18.31 -0.13
N PRO A 81 10.45 -19.64 0.12
CA PRO A 81 9.37 -20.47 0.67
C PRO A 81 9.19 -20.30 2.19
N LEU A 82 7.94 -20.17 2.64
CA LEU A 82 7.56 -20.09 4.06
C LEU A 82 7.16 -21.48 4.57
N PRO A 83 7.69 -21.95 5.72
CA PRO A 83 7.39 -23.28 6.25
C PRO A 83 5.97 -23.36 6.84
N GLY A 84 5.20 -24.40 6.49
CA GLY A 84 3.94 -24.81 7.13
C GLY A 84 3.02 -23.67 7.62
N ARG A 85 2.96 -23.48 8.95
CA ARG A 85 2.09 -22.53 9.66
C ARG A 85 2.33 -21.06 9.25
N TRP A 86 3.52 -20.75 8.74
CA TRP A 86 3.87 -19.42 8.25
C TRP A 86 3.24 -19.08 6.90
N ARG A 87 2.60 -20.04 6.22
CA ARG A 87 1.78 -19.77 5.02
C ARG A 87 0.57 -18.87 5.33
N LEU A 88 0.10 -18.85 6.58
CA LEU A 88 -0.99 -17.98 7.01
C LEU A 88 -0.59 -16.50 7.03
N LEU A 89 0.71 -16.17 7.11
CA LEU A 89 1.16 -14.78 7.05
C LEU A 89 0.74 -14.10 5.74
N ARG A 90 0.47 -14.84 4.67
CA ARG A 90 -0.05 -14.28 3.40
C ARG A 90 -1.38 -13.55 3.56
N TYR A 91 -2.15 -13.85 4.60
CA TYR A 91 -3.43 -13.22 4.89
C TYR A 91 -3.31 -12.07 5.90
N LEU A 92 -2.12 -11.88 6.49
CA LEU A 92 -1.89 -10.86 7.50
C LEU A 92 -2.13 -9.44 6.96
N PRO A 93 -1.66 -9.05 5.75
CA PRO A 93 -1.94 -7.71 5.22
C PRO A 93 -3.44 -7.49 5.02
N LEU A 94 -4.16 -8.51 4.54
CA LEU A 94 -5.59 -8.44 4.35
C LEU A 94 -6.34 -8.34 5.69
N ALA A 95 -5.93 -9.10 6.70
CA ALA A 95 -6.52 -9.05 8.03
C ALA A 95 -6.34 -7.67 8.69
N ILE A 96 -5.13 -7.08 8.59
CA ILE A 96 -4.85 -5.74 9.10
C ILE A 96 -5.67 -4.70 8.33
N PHE A 97 -5.76 -4.81 7.01
CA PHE A 97 -6.59 -3.93 6.18
C PHE A 97 -8.07 -4.00 6.55
N SER A 98 -8.61 -5.19 6.74
CA SER A 98 -9.99 -5.38 7.20
C SER A 98 -10.23 -4.80 8.60
N ALA A 99 -9.29 -5.00 9.52
CA ALA A 99 -9.35 -4.40 10.86
C ALA A 99 -9.29 -2.86 10.81
N TRP A 100 -8.46 -2.31 9.93
CA TRP A 100 -8.35 -0.87 9.70
C TRP A 100 -9.64 -0.28 9.11
N ILE A 101 -10.25 -0.94 8.11
CA ILE A 101 -11.57 -0.54 7.59
C ILE A 101 -12.60 -0.56 8.72
N LEU A 102 -12.69 -1.67 9.45
CA LEU A 102 -13.67 -1.80 10.52
C LEU A 102 -13.51 -0.66 11.54
N TYR A 103 -12.28 -0.40 12.00
CA TYR A 103 -11.97 0.67 12.93
C TYR A 103 -12.38 2.07 12.41
N LEU A 104 -12.08 2.36 11.15
CA LEU A 104 -12.32 3.66 10.52
C LEU A 104 -13.82 3.98 10.33
N PHE A 105 -14.64 2.96 10.12
CA PHE A 105 -16.08 3.08 9.86
C PHE A 105 -16.96 2.79 11.08
N LEU A 106 -16.37 2.68 12.29
CA LEU A 106 -17.17 2.57 13.52
C LEU A 106 -17.99 3.86 13.77
N PRO A 107 -19.24 3.75 14.26
CA PRO A 107 -20.13 4.90 14.44
C PRO A 107 -19.54 6.01 15.32
N ASP A 108 -18.85 5.65 16.40
CA ASP A 108 -18.22 6.59 17.34
C ASP A 108 -17.18 7.51 16.64
N PHE A 109 -16.52 7.02 15.59
CA PHE A 109 -15.57 7.80 14.79
C PHE A 109 -16.23 8.72 13.76
N THR A 110 -17.50 8.47 13.42
CA THR A 110 -18.27 9.25 12.42
C THR A 110 -19.10 10.38 13.04
N LEU A 111 -19.38 10.32 14.35
CA LEU A 111 -20.31 11.22 15.03
C LEU A 111 -19.69 12.57 15.45
N GLU A 112 -18.36 12.66 15.59
CA GLU A 112 -17.65 13.90 15.96
C GLU A 112 -16.73 14.46 14.85
N ALA A 113 -16.51 13.73 13.76
CA ALA A 113 -15.34 13.98 12.91
C ALA A 113 -15.61 14.86 11.67
N ASN A 114 -15.00 16.04 11.67
CA ASN A 114 -14.62 16.73 10.44
C ASN A 114 -13.91 15.74 9.49
N ILE A 115 -14.33 15.67 8.23
CA ILE A 115 -13.79 14.75 7.21
C ILE A 115 -12.25 14.80 7.14
N SER A 116 -11.66 15.97 7.37
CA SER A 116 -10.21 16.14 7.38
C SER A 116 -9.53 15.46 8.57
N ASN A 117 -10.17 15.47 9.75
CA ASN A 117 -9.65 14.78 10.94
C ASN A 117 -9.80 13.26 10.81
N TRP A 118 -10.94 12.81 10.27
CA TRP A 118 -11.18 11.41 9.96
C TRP A 118 -10.14 10.87 8.96
N ALA A 119 -9.92 11.59 7.85
CA ALA A 119 -8.93 11.20 6.84
C ALA A 119 -7.50 11.20 7.38
N ARG A 120 -7.13 12.22 8.16
CA ARG A 120 -5.81 12.29 8.83
C ARG A 120 -5.58 11.11 9.77
N THR A 121 -6.59 10.77 10.57
CA THR A 121 -6.51 9.64 11.50
C THR A 121 -6.35 8.33 10.74
N GLY A 122 -7.14 8.14 9.68
CA GLY A 122 -7.02 7.01 8.78
C GLY A 122 -5.63 6.86 8.17
N ASP A 123 -5.05 7.95 7.68
CA ASP A 123 -3.70 7.99 7.11
C ASP A 123 -2.65 7.54 8.13
N ILE A 124 -2.69 8.10 9.34
CA ILE A 124 -1.79 7.74 10.45
C ILE A 124 -1.88 6.23 10.70
N TYR A 125 -3.08 5.71 10.95
CA TYR A 125 -3.24 4.29 11.23
C TYR A 125 -2.81 3.40 10.06
N ALA A 126 -3.07 3.80 8.81
CA ALA A 126 -2.63 3.04 7.64
C ALA A 126 -1.09 2.96 7.56
N ARG A 127 -0.40 4.08 7.78
CA ARG A 127 1.07 4.15 7.76
C ARG A 127 1.70 3.32 8.88
N TYR A 128 1.20 3.44 10.10
CA TYR A 128 1.79 2.74 11.25
C TYR A 128 1.46 1.25 11.27
N SER A 129 0.24 0.86 10.88
CA SER A 129 -0.19 -0.56 10.93
C SER A 129 0.23 -1.39 9.72
N MET A 130 0.24 -0.80 8.51
CA MET A 130 0.55 -1.51 7.27
C MET A 130 1.84 -1.00 6.62
N GLY A 131 2.01 0.32 6.55
CA GLY A 131 3.16 0.93 5.86
C GLY A 131 4.52 0.61 6.49
N LEU A 132 4.66 0.80 7.80
CA LEU A 132 5.91 0.51 8.53
C LEU A 132 6.30 -0.98 8.48
N PRO A 133 5.46 -1.93 8.94
CA PRO A 133 5.83 -3.34 8.88
C PRO A 133 5.98 -3.84 7.44
N GLY A 134 5.14 -3.37 6.51
CA GLY A 134 5.25 -3.71 5.10
C GLY A 134 6.56 -3.23 4.46
N GLY A 135 6.98 -2.00 4.77
CA GLY A 135 8.24 -1.43 4.29
C GLY A 135 9.47 -2.16 4.85
N LEU A 136 9.47 -2.49 6.15
CA LEU A 136 10.55 -3.26 6.77
C LEU A 136 10.68 -4.66 6.14
N LEU A 137 9.55 -5.34 5.92
CA LEU A 137 9.53 -6.66 5.28
C LEU A 137 9.95 -6.59 3.80
N ALA A 138 9.51 -5.58 3.07
CA ALA A 138 9.91 -5.37 1.67
C ALA A 138 11.42 -5.13 1.55
N ALA A 139 12.00 -4.30 2.43
CA ALA A 139 13.44 -4.05 2.45
C ALA A 139 14.25 -5.32 2.78
N TYR A 140 13.83 -6.06 3.81
CA TYR A 140 14.48 -7.31 4.18
C TYR A 140 14.35 -8.39 3.09
N GLY A 141 13.16 -8.48 2.50
CA GLY A 141 12.85 -9.33 1.37
C GLY A 141 13.77 -9.13 0.17
N LEU A 142 13.89 -7.86 -0.26
CA LEU A 142 14.78 -7.48 -1.37
C LEU A 142 16.24 -7.82 -1.07
N GLN A 143 16.73 -7.52 0.14
CA GLN A 143 18.10 -7.85 0.53
C GLN A 143 18.37 -9.36 0.49
N ARG A 144 17.39 -10.17 0.92
CA ARG A 144 17.49 -11.63 0.88
C ARG A 144 17.50 -12.16 -0.55
N THR A 145 16.65 -11.62 -1.43
CA THR A 145 16.63 -12.00 -2.85
C THR A 145 17.98 -11.72 -3.50
N ILE A 146 18.55 -10.53 -3.28
CA ILE A 146 19.87 -10.16 -3.82
C ILE A 146 20.97 -11.12 -3.33
N LYS A 147 20.97 -11.49 -2.04
CA LYS A 147 21.98 -12.41 -1.48
C LYS A 147 21.90 -13.82 -2.10
N ASN A 148 20.69 -14.35 -2.26
CA ASN A 148 20.50 -15.68 -2.84
C ASN A 148 20.91 -15.76 -4.32
N ASP A 149 20.82 -14.65 -5.06
CA ASP A 149 21.24 -14.60 -6.46
C ASP A 149 22.78 -14.52 -6.64
N LEU A 150 23.53 -14.17 -5.58
CA LEU A 150 24.99 -14.04 -5.60
C LEU A 150 25.74 -15.32 -5.18
N THR A 151 25.06 -16.29 -4.57
CA THR A 151 25.64 -17.58 -4.18
C THR A 151 25.12 -18.68 -5.13
N PRO A 152 25.93 -19.14 -6.11
CA PRO A 152 25.56 -20.22 -7.02
C PRO A 152 25.47 -21.59 -6.33
#